data_AF-A0A7R9XT36-F1
#
_entry.id   AF-A0A7R9XT36-F1
#
_cell.length_a   1.000
_cell.length_b   1.000
_cell.length_c   1.000
_cell.angle_alpha   90.00
_cell.angle_beta   90.00
_cell.angle_gamma   90.00
#
_symmetry.space_group_name_H-M   'P 1'
#
loop_
_entity.id
_entity.type
_entity.pdbx_description
1 polymer ?
#
loop_
_entity_poly.entity_id
_entity_poly.type
_entity_poly.pdbx_seq_one_letter_code
_entity_poly.pdbx_strand_id
1 'polypeptide(L)'
;DDDDDDDGTWLALDGATTTTMTTREMRETRFGGARAREVLAVPVRARRLAAARDATASERDVVFAVRLRDERDGARGGRRRRAETRDADAGAARVGRIREDPGRDARWLFPARRAASEREGGSDVDADAMRAMLLASSGSGGECARGPMVCRGYCSSAWSIECVREACDVDAVVDVHVCAERVIDLAGHRAPGTPRNFQFRKMAFGEFLDRVSERAGREPLIGEGERYYLRSVDGKARADVRRTHPGLARALELECVWPETRFHSSVLRISSSETTLQTHFDTHDNVLIQLAGEKEVTLFPPEVDSYMYVQGSSSRVNYPNNAPGEFPLFDKYAKDAALKIKLRPGDALFIPAFWFHHVYASGDGATVAVNVFFRTFEPSAYNPSDIYGNKDLVAGKEACDLASRAGSALDELPEPFRSFYARRAVKALANQLAVRINEEW
;
A
#
# COMPACT_ATOMS: atom_id res chain seq x y z
N ASP A 1 -40.42 -18.45 -28.24
CA ASP A 1 -41.37 -18.35 -29.37
C ASP A 1 -42.76 -18.09 -28.83
N ASP A 2 -43.64 -17.55 -29.68
CA ASP A 2 -44.90 -16.86 -29.37
C ASP A 2 -46.10 -17.75 -28.94
N ASP A 3 -45.86 -18.92 -28.34
CA ASP A 3 -46.95 -19.78 -27.83
C ASP A 3 -47.05 -19.69 -26.30
N ASP A 4 -48.13 -19.07 -25.82
CA ASP A 4 -48.49 -18.85 -24.40
C ASP A 4 -48.79 -20.18 -23.62
N ASP A 5 -48.52 -21.35 -24.22
CA ASP A 5 -48.71 -22.71 -23.69
C ASP A 5 -47.42 -23.57 -23.73
N ASP A 6 -46.25 -22.94 -23.60
CA ASP A 6 -44.99 -23.70 -23.55
C ASP A 6 -44.94 -24.59 -22.29
N ASP A 7 -45.02 -25.91 -22.50
CA ASP A 7 -44.85 -27.05 -21.56
C ASP A 7 -43.43 -27.12 -20.94
N GLY A 8 -42.86 -25.96 -20.64
CA GLY A 8 -41.58 -25.80 -19.98
C GLY A 8 -41.63 -26.35 -18.56
N THR A 9 -40.63 -27.16 -18.23
CA THR A 9 -40.43 -27.69 -16.89
C THR A 9 -39.33 -26.89 -16.20
N TRP A 10 -39.69 -26.25 -15.09
CA TRP A 10 -38.84 -25.34 -14.33
C TRP A 10 -38.30 -26.05 -13.09
N LEU A 11 -37.07 -25.73 -12.71
CA LEU A 11 -36.50 -26.17 -11.44
C LEU A 11 -36.47 -24.96 -10.49
N ALA A 12 -37.36 -24.96 -9.49
CA ALA A 12 -37.39 -23.97 -8.44
C ALA A 12 -36.44 -24.38 -7.31
N LEU A 13 -35.55 -23.46 -6.93
CA LEU A 13 -34.61 -23.62 -5.82
C LEU A 13 -35.09 -22.77 -4.64
N ASP A 14 -35.45 -23.41 -3.53
CA ASP A 14 -35.83 -22.74 -2.28
C ASP A 14 -34.90 -23.23 -1.16
N GLY A 15 -33.85 -22.45 -0.89
CA GLY A 15 -32.78 -22.84 0.03
C GLY A 15 -32.05 -24.11 -0.42
N ALA A 16 -32.12 -25.17 0.38
CA ALA A 16 -31.51 -26.47 0.10
C ALA A 16 -32.42 -27.44 -0.69
N THR A 17 -33.65 -27.02 -1.04
CA THR A 17 -34.64 -27.87 -1.70
C THR A 17 -34.84 -27.49 -3.17
N THR A 18 -34.91 -28.51 -4.02
CA THR A 18 -35.25 -28.41 -5.44
C THR A 18 -36.66 -28.94 -5.66
N THR A 19 -37.49 -28.19 -6.37
CA THR A 19 -38.83 -28.64 -6.79
C THR A 19 -39.04 -28.37 -8.26
N THR A 20 -39.52 -29.36 -8.98
CA THR A 20 -39.86 -29.25 -10.39
C THR A 20 -41.27 -28.70 -10.54
N MET A 21 -41.46 -27.68 -11.36
CA MET A 21 -42.74 -26.99 -11.55
C MET A 21 -43.00 -26.74 -13.04
N THR A 22 -44.26 -26.73 -13.46
CA THR A 22 -44.64 -26.33 -14.82
C THR A 22 -44.58 -24.81 -14.99
N THR A 23 -44.52 -24.34 -16.24
CA THR A 23 -44.61 -22.89 -16.57
C THR A 23 -45.84 -22.23 -15.93
N ARG A 24 -46.97 -22.93 -15.95
CA ARG A 24 -48.22 -22.46 -15.34
C ARG A 24 -48.10 -22.31 -13.83
N GLU A 25 -47.57 -23.32 -13.13
CA GLU A 25 -47.40 -23.28 -11.68
C GLU A 25 -46.40 -22.20 -11.25
N MET A 26 -45.29 -22.03 -11.98
CA MET A 26 -44.34 -20.93 -11.72
C MET A 26 -45.00 -19.57 -11.89
N ARG A 27 -45.82 -19.39 -12.94
CA ARG A 27 -46.56 -18.15 -13.18
C ARG A 27 -47.55 -17.83 -12.06
N GLU A 28 -48.35 -18.81 -11.65
CA GLU A 28 -49.39 -18.60 -10.63
C GLU A 28 -48.79 -18.41 -9.23
N THR A 29 -47.80 -19.24 -8.85
CA THR A 29 -47.31 -19.28 -7.46
C THR A 29 -46.09 -18.40 -7.22
N ARG A 30 -45.16 -18.34 -8.19
CA ARG A 30 -43.87 -17.65 -8.00
C ARG A 30 -43.83 -16.31 -8.72
N PHE A 31 -44.43 -16.11 -9.90
CA PHE A 31 -44.37 -14.81 -10.60
C PHE A 31 -45.58 -13.90 -10.39
N GLY A 32 -46.57 -14.31 -9.58
CA GLY A 32 -47.74 -13.49 -9.29
C GLY A 32 -48.60 -13.19 -10.52
N GLY A 33 -48.66 -14.11 -11.48
CA GLY A 33 -49.45 -13.99 -12.71
C GLY A 33 -48.72 -13.35 -13.90
N ALA A 34 -47.50 -12.83 -13.71
CA ALA A 34 -46.69 -12.23 -14.77
C ALA A 34 -46.37 -13.25 -15.89
N ARG A 35 -46.34 -12.80 -17.14
CA ARG A 35 -46.05 -13.68 -18.30
C ARG A 35 -44.57 -14.03 -18.33
N ALA A 36 -44.20 -15.18 -18.88
CA ALA A 36 -42.81 -15.66 -18.92
C ALA A 36 -41.84 -14.64 -19.58
N ARG A 37 -42.30 -13.89 -20.58
CA ARG A 37 -41.54 -12.80 -21.23
C ARG A 37 -41.24 -11.59 -20.35
N GLU A 38 -41.96 -11.46 -19.23
CA GLU A 38 -41.79 -10.38 -18.24
C GLU A 38 -40.80 -10.79 -17.13
N VAL A 39 -40.30 -12.03 -17.18
CA VAL A 39 -39.38 -12.61 -16.20
C VAL A 39 -38.07 -12.96 -16.89
N LEU A 40 -36.94 -12.51 -16.32
CA LEU A 40 -35.62 -12.74 -16.89
C LEU A 40 -35.19 -14.19 -16.60
N ALA A 41 -35.45 -15.07 -17.56
CA ALA A 41 -35.13 -16.49 -17.49
C ALA A 41 -33.75 -16.76 -18.13
N VAL A 42 -32.84 -17.41 -17.41
CA VAL A 42 -31.50 -17.73 -17.93
C VAL A 42 -31.48 -19.21 -18.36
N PRO A 43 -31.33 -19.53 -19.66
CA PRO A 43 -31.19 -20.91 -20.10
C PRO A 43 -29.84 -21.47 -19.67
N VAL A 44 -29.84 -22.58 -18.95
CA VAL A 44 -28.60 -23.26 -18.50
C VAL A 44 -28.37 -24.50 -19.35
N ARG A 45 -27.17 -24.60 -19.96
CA ARG A 45 -26.80 -25.76 -20.79
C ARG A 45 -26.75 -27.04 -19.96
N ALA A 46 -27.43 -28.09 -20.44
CA ALA A 46 -27.63 -29.41 -19.81
C ALA A 46 -26.40 -30.06 -19.14
N ARG A 47 -25.20 -29.81 -19.66
CA ARG A 47 -23.92 -30.31 -19.11
C ARG A 47 -23.51 -29.74 -17.74
N ARG A 48 -24.06 -28.59 -17.32
CA ARG A 48 -23.89 -28.07 -15.94
C ARG A 48 -24.99 -28.55 -14.99
N LEU A 49 -25.97 -29.30 -15.50
CA LEU A 49 -27.13 -29.79 -14.77
C LEU A 49 -26.82 -31.07 -13.98
N ALA A 50 -25.80 -31.85 -14.37
CA ALA A 50 -25.48 -33.14 -13.74
C ALA A 50 -25.23 -33.06 -12.22
N ALA A 51 -24.78 -31.91 -11.71
CA ALA A 51 -24.58 -31.68 -10.28
C ALA A 51 -25.87 -31.32 -9.50
N ALA A 52 -26.96 -30.98 -10.20
CA ALA A 52 -28.23 -30.55 -9.61
C ALA A 52 -29.37 -31.59 -9.77
N ARG A 53 -29.10 -32.71 -10.46
CA ARG A 53 -30.11 -33.61 -11.05
C ARG A 53 -30.26 -34.97 -10.39
N ASP A 54 -29.81 -35.17 -9.16
CA ASP A 54 -30.11 -36.40 -8.39
C ASP A 54 -31.57 -36.46 -7.87
N ALA A 55 -32.45 -35.58 -8.35
CA ALA A 55 -33.88 -35.64 -8.12
C ALA A 55 -34.68 -35.60 -9.44
N THR A 56 -34.98 -36.81 -9.94
CA THR A 56 -36.04 -37.18 -10.90
C THR A 56 -35.99 -36.70 -12.37
N ALA A 57 -36.37 -37.65 -13.23
CA ALA A 57 -36.10 -37.70 -14.65
C ALA A 57 -37.25 -37.17 -15.52
N SER A 58 -36.92 -36.31 -16.48
CA SER A 58 -37.13 -36.49 -17.92
C SER A 58 -36.57 -35.26 -18.65
N GLU A 59 -36.10 -35.44 -19.87
CA GLU A 59 -35.39 -34.41 -20.64
C GLU A 59 -36.37 -33.45 -21.31
N ARG A 60 -36.45 -32.20 -20.81
CA ARG A 60 -36.74 -30.97 -21.58
C ARG A 60 -36.07 -29.77 -20.92
N ASP A 61 -35.85 -28.71 -21.70
CA ASP A 61 -35.11 -27.49 -21.34
C ASP A 61 -35.52 -26.92 -19.98
N VAL A 62 -34.61 -27.00 -19.00
CA VAL A 62 -34.83 -26.46 -17.66
C VAL A 62 -34.47 -24.98 -17.63
N VAL A 63 -35.47 -24.15 -17.42
CA VAL A 63 -35.32 -22.70 -17.27
C VAL A 63 -35.36 -22.35 -15.78
N PHE A 64 -34.40 -21.54 -15.32
CA PHE A 64 -34.38 -21.03 -13.94
C PHE A 64 -35.01 -19.64 -13.88
N ALA A 65 -35.76 -19.37 -12.83
CA ALA A 65 -36.20 -18.01 -12.52
C ALA A 65 -35.98 -17.67 -11.06
N VAL A 66 -35.37 -16.52 -10.82
CA VAL A 66 -35.18 -15.96 -9.49
C VAL A 66 -36.19 -14.82 -9.32
N ARG A 67 -37.19 -14.97 -8.45
CA ARG A 67 -38.03 -13.83 -8.05
C ARG A 67 -37.28 -13.04 -6.98
N LEU A 68 -36.85 -11.84 -7.33
CA LEU A 68 -36.52 -10.82 -6.35
C LEU A 68 -37.86 -10.34 -5.74
N ARG A 69 -38.01 -10.43 -4.42
CA ARG A 69 -39.12 -9.78 -3.71
C ARG A 69 -38.98 -8.28 -3.92
N ASP A 70 -40.06 -7.61 -4.32
CA ASP A 70 -40.12 -6.15 -4.27
C ASP A 70 -41.24 -5.73 -3.31
N GLU A 71 -40.85 -5.03 -2.25
CA GLU A 71 -41.74 -4.28 -1.38
C GLU A 71 -42.17 -3.03 -2.13
N ARG A 72 -43.35 -3.06 -2.76
CA ARG A 72 -44.30 -1.95 -2.95
C ARG A 72 -45.36 -2.28 -4.01
N ASP A 73 -46.33 -3.11 -3.60
CA ASP A 73 -47.72 -2.84 -4.00
C ASP A 73 -48.15 -1.55 -3.28
N GLY A 74 -48.15 -0.44 -4.00
CA GLY A 74 -48.75 0.80 -3.52
C GLY A 74 -47.98 2.07 -3.85
N ALA A 75 -48.01 2.51 -5.11
CA ALA A 75 -48.26 3.91 -5.46
C ALA A 75 -48.28 4.08 -6.98
N ARG A 76 -49.43 4.51 -7.48
CA ARG A 76 -49.69 4.86 -8.88
C ARG A 76 -48.94 6.14 -9.27
N GLY A 77 -48.43 6.16 -10.50
CA GLY A 77 -48.53 7.34 -11.38
C GLY A 77 -47.21 7.94 -11.87
N GLY A 78 -47.06 8.04 -13.20
CA GLY A 78 -46.44 9.22 -13.82
C GLY A 78 -45.28 9.01 -14.80
N ARG A 79 -45.64 8.78 -16.08
CA ARG A 79 -45.04 9.35 -17.31
C ARG A 79 -43.55 9.14 -17.66
N ARG A 80 -43.38 8.34 -18.73
CA ARG A 80 -42.54 8.51 -19.95
C ARG A 80 -41.46 9.61 -19.93
N ARG A 81 -40.25 9.23 -20.35
CA ARG A 81 -39.51 9.90 -21.46
C ARG A 81 -38.61 8.92 -22.22
N ARG A 82 -38.75 8.97 -23.55
CA ARG A 82 -37.88 8.42 -24.60
C ARG A 82 -36.72 9.39 -24.84
N ALA A 83 -35.53 8.88 -25.07
CA ALA A 83 -34.49 9.42 -25.96
C ALA A 83 -33.52 8.26 -26.22
N GLU A 84 -33.64 7.55 -27.34
CA GLU A 84 -32.90 7.81 -28.59
C GLU A 84 -31.37 7.71 -28.44
N THR A 85 -30.90 6.60 -29.00
CA THR A 85 -29.55 6.16 -29.35
C THR A 85 -28.72 7.20 -30.11
N ARG A 86 -27.39 7.15 -29.92
CA ARG A 86 -26.42 7.10 -31.03
C ARG A 86 -25.01 6.69 -30.60
N ASP A 87 -24.56 5.64 -31.28
CA ASP A 87 -23.22 5.16 -31.64
C ASP A 87 -21.95 5.79 -31.03
N ALA A 88 -21.07 4.92 -30.54
CA ALA A 88 -19.63 5.04 -30.72
C ALA A 88 -18.96 3.66 -30.79
N ASP A 89 -18.23 3.49 -31.89
CA ASP A 89 -17.44 2.37 -32.40
C ASP A 89 -16.88 1.32 -31.43
N ALA A 90 -17.02 0.07 -31.88
CA ALA A 90 -16.40 -1.12 -31.33
C ALA A 90 -14.91 -1.21 -31.71
N GLY A 91 -14.03 -0.81 -30.78
CA GLY A 91 -12.64 -1.27 -30.76
C GLY A 91 -12.57 -2.70 -30.24
N ALA A 92 -12.24 -3.65 -31.12
CA ALA A 92 -12.16 -5.07 -30.81
C ALA A 92 -11.15 -5.38 -29.68
N ALA A 93 -11.66 -5.70 -28.49
CA ALA A 93 -10.87 -6.28 -27.41
C ALA A 93 -10.48 -7.72 -27.78
N ARG A 94 -9.19 -7.96 -28.06
CA ARG A 94 -8.63 -9.31 -28.14
C ARG A 94 -8.74 -9.96 -26.76
N VAL A 95 -9.72 -10.85 -26.60
CA VAL A 95 -9.84 -11.75 -25.45
C VAL A 95 -8.64 -12.70 -25.47
N GLY A 96 -7.62 -12.40 -24.65
CA GLY A 96 -6.51 -13.30 -24.39
C GLY A 96 -7.02 -14.61 -23.78
N ARG A 97 -6.49 -15.74 -24.26
CA ARG A 97 -6.83 -17.06 -23.71
C ARG A 97 -6.42 -17.11 -22.23
N ILE A 98 -7.37 -17.50 -21.38
CA ILE A 98 -7.15 -17.84 -19.97
C ILE A 98 -6.18 -19.03 -19.94
N ARG A 99 -4.96 -18.82 -19.44
CA ARG A 99 -4.11 -19.92 -18.97
C ARG A 99 -4.60 -20.25 -17.57
N GLU A 100 -5.08 -21.48 -17.38
CA GLU A 100 -5.33 -22.04 -16.06
C GLU A 100 -3.97 -22.26 -15.38
N ASP A 101 -3.55 -21.32 -14.53
CA ASP A 101 -2.45 -21.52 -13.59
C ASP A 101 -3.04 -22.01 -12.26
N PRO A 102 -2.76 -23.25 -11.83
CA PRO A 102 -3.33 -23.82 -10.62
C PRO A 102 -2.64 -23.25 -9.37
N GLY A 103 -3.07 -22.04 -8.96
CA GLY A 103 -3.10 -21.63 -7.56
C GLY A 103 -2.03 -20.65 -7.09
N ARG A 104 -2.37 -19.35 -7.13
CA ARG A 104 -1.90 -18.39 -6.13
C ARG A 104 -3.07 -18.05 -5.20
N ASP A 105 -3.05 -18.64 -4.01
CA ASP A 105 -3.99 -18.33 -2.93
C ASP A 105 -3.95 -16.84 -2.57
N ALA A 106 -5.06 -16.14 -2.38
CA ALA A 106 -5.06 -14.70 -2.07
C ALA A 106 -4.33 -14.30 -0.77
N ARG A 107 -3.85 -15.28 0.01
CA ARG A 107 -2.93 -15.07 1.15
C ARG A 107 -1.65 -14.27 0.82
N TRP A 108 -1.23 -14.08 -0.42
CA TRP A 108 -0.09 -13.16 -0.72
C TRP A 108 -0.50 -11.68 -0.78
N LEU A 109 -1.79 -11.38 -0.91
CA LEU A 109 -2.31 -10.01 -0.79
C LEU A 109 -2.53 -9.62 0.68
N PHE A 110 -2.73 -10.62 1.54
CA PHE A 110 -2.86 -10.49 3.00
C PHE A 110 -2.21 -11.71 3.66
N PRO A 111 -0.94 -11.66 4.10
CA PRO A 111 -0.24 -12.80 4.64
C PRO A 111 -1.01 -13.37 5.81
N ALA A 112 -1.12 -14.69 5.81
CA ALA A 112 -1.51 -15.42 7.01
C ALA A 112 -0.61 -14.99 8.18
N ARG A 113 -1.20 -14.93 9.39
CA ARG A 113 -0.50 -14.68 10.66
C ARG A 113 0.86 -15.39 10.66
N ARG A 114 1.96 -14.65 10.45
CA ARG A 114 3.28 -15.16 10.84
C ARG A 114 3.27 -15.22 12.36
N ALA A 115 3.41 -16.41 12.91
CA ALA A 115 3.48 -16.59 14.35
C ALA A 115 4.61 -15.71 14.91
N ALA A 116 4.28 -15.04 16.02
CA ALA A 116 5.18 -14.17 16.75
C ALA A 116 6.50 -14.89 17.03
N SER A 117 7.58 -14.26 16.58
CA SER A 117 8.80 -14.22 17.38
C SER A 117 9.15 -12.76 17.45
N GLU A 118 9.24 -12.20 18.65
CA GLU A 118 10.07 -11.02 18.90
C GLU A 118 11.48 -11.36 18.41
N ARG A 119 11.72 -11.21 17.11
CA ARG A 119 13.06 -11.27 16.54
C ARG A 119 13.56 -9.84 16.61
N GLU A 120 14.48 -9.61 17.54
CA GLU A 120 15.62 -8.78 17.17
C GLU A 120 16.22 -9.43 15.91
N GLY A 121 16.06 -8.81 14.74
CA GLY A 121 16.64 -9.42 13.53
C GLY A 121 16.11 -8.93 12.20
N GLY A 122 16.90 -8.07 11.54
CA GLY A 122 17.26 -8.37 10.15
C GLY A 122 18.32 -9.47 10.14
N SER A 123 18.53 -10.18 9.04
CA SER A 123 19.69 -11.05 8.93
C SER A 123 20.94 -10.18 8.96
N ASP A 124 21.78 -10.33 9.98
CA ASP A 124 23.10 -9.73 10.00
C ASP A 124 23.92 -10.34 8.85
N VAL A 125 24.45 -9.46 7.99
CA VAL A 125 25.31 -9.82 6.85
C VAL A 125 26.53 -8.91 6.82
N ASP A 126 27.59 -9.31 6.13
CA ASP A 126 28.66 -8.39 5.76
C ASP A 126 28.32 -7.59 4.49
N ALA A 127 29.16 -6.61 4.16
CA ALA A 127 28.95 -5.70 3.04
C ALA A 127 28.96 -6.43 1.69
N ASP A 128 29.84 -7.43 1.51
CA ASP A 128 29.95 -8.23 0.29
C ASP A 128 28.70 -9.09 0.08
N ALA A 129 28.17 -9.71 1.13
CA ALA A 129 26.94 -10.49 1.10
C ALA A 129 25.73 -9.60 0.83
N MET A 130 25.63 -8.44 1.49
CA MET A 130 24.59 -7.45 1.19
C MET A 130 24.64 -7.05 -0.29
N ARG A 131 25.83 -6.71 -0.79
CA ARG A 131 26.05 -6.33 -2.18
C ARG A 131 25.66 -7.44 -3.15
N ALA A 132 26.09 -8.67 -2.91
CA ALA A 132 25.76 -9.81 -3.75
C ALA A 132 24.24 -10.02 -3.85
N MET A 133 23.53 -9.91 -2.73
CA MET A 133 22.06 -10.05 -2.70
C MET A 133 21.35 -8.91 -3.45
N LEU A 134 21.78 -7.66 -3.24
CA LEU A 134 21.20 -6.50 -3.91
C LEU A 134 21.46 -6.50 -5.42
N LEU A 135 22.62 -7.00 -5.86
CA LEU A 135 22.97 -7.13 -7.28
C LEU A 135 22.27 -8.33 -7.94
N ALA A 136 22.19 -9.49 -7.29
CA ALA A 136 21.54 -10.68 -7.85
C ALA A 136 20.05 -10.44 -8.13
N SER A 137 19.41 -9.64 -7.28
CA SER A 137 18.00 -9.32 -7.37
C SER A 137 17.64 -8.34 -8.51
N SER A 138 18.64 -7.91 -9.29
CA SER A 138 18.46 -7.05 -10.46
C SER A 138 18.10 -7.83 -11.74
N GLY A 139 18.13 -9.17 -11.70
CA GLY A 139 17.76 -10.08 -12.80
C GLY A 139 16.25 -10.30 -12.94
N SER A 140 15.80 -10.45 -14.19
CA SER A 140 14.40 -10.62 -14.62
C SER A 140 13.57 -11.66 -13.84
N GLY A 141 12.44 -11.22 -13.28
CA GLY A 141 11.20 -12.03 -13.20
C GLY A 141 11.07 -13.10 -12.11
N GLY A 142 12.00 -13.20 -11.15
CA GLY A 142 11.88 -14.13 -10.01
C GLY A 142 11.27 -13.48 -8.76
N GLU A 143 10.42 -14.21 -8.04
CA GLU A 143 9.80 -13.81 -6.77
C GLU A 143 10.83 -13.26 -5.79
N CYS A 144 10.84 -11.94 -5.60
CA CYS A 144 11.78 -11.28 -4.71
C CYS A 144 11.04 -10.76 -3.48
N ALA A 145 10.59 -11.68 -2.63
CA ALA A 145 10.26 -11.33 -1.25
C ALA A 145 11.58 -11.04 -0.51
N ARG A 146 12.20 -9.88 -0.79
CA ARG A 146 13.38 -9.42 -0.05
C ARG A 146 12.91 -8.91 1.30
N GLY A 147 13.52 -9.45 2.36
CA GLY A 147 13.34 -8.92 3.71
C GLY A 147 14.38 -7.83 4.02
N PRO A 148 14.18 -7.07 5.11
CA PRO A 148 15.17 -6.16 5.65
C PRO A 148 16.44 -6.90 6.08
N MET A 149 17.60 -6.27 5.91
CA MET A 149 18.91 -6.85 6.24
C MET A 149 19.78 -5.81 6.93
N VAL A 150 20.59 -6.23 7.90
CA VAL A 150 21.50 -5.32 8.62
C VAL A 150 22.94 -5.69 8.29
N CYS A 151 23.73 -4.70 7.89
CA CYS A 151 25.19 -4.82 7.80
C CYS A 151 25.82 -4.11 8.99
N ARG A 152 26.37 -4.89 9.92
CA ARG A 152 27.05 -4.35 11.10
C ARG A 152 28.45 -3.87 10.71
N GLY A 153 28.86 -2.70 11.20
CA GLY A 153 30.19 -2.15 10.90
C GLY A 153 30.45 -1.89 9.42
N TYR A 154 29.40 -1.52 8.67
CA TYR A 154 29.47 -1.15 7.26
C TYR A 154 30.36 0.06 6.99
N CYS A 155 30.37 1.04 7.90
CA CYS A 155 31.29 2.17 7.85
C CYS A 155 31.93 2.42 9.22
N SER A 156 32.84 3.41 9.28
CA SER A 156 33.48 3.81 10.54
C SER A 156 32.45 4.13 11.61
N SER A 157 32.64 3.60 12.82
CA SER A 157 31.83 3.91 14.00
C SER A 157 32.33 5.18 14.74
N ALA A 158 33.35 5.86 14.21
CA ALA A 158 33.97 7.02 14.83
C ALA A 158 33.29 8.36 14.48
N TRP A 159 32.24 8.34 13.65
CA TRP A 159 31.54 9.55 13.23
C TRP A 159 30.79 10.20 14.42
N SER A 160 31.00 11.50 14.59
CA SER A 160 30.23 12.35 15.51
C SER A 160 29.64 13.56 14.77
N ILE A 161 28.82 14.36 15.47
CA ILE A 161 28.34 15.64 14.93
C ILE A 161 29.51 16.58 14.59
N GLU A 162 30.59 16.55 15.38
CA GLU A 162 31.80 17.33 15.14
C GLU A 162 32.47 16.90 13.84
N CYS A 163 32.60 15.60 13.58
CA CYS A 163 33.11 15.10 12.31
C CYS A 163 32.26 15.59 11.12
N VAL A 164 30.92 15.59 11.27
CA VAL A 164 30.00 16.11 10.25
C VAL A 164 30.17 17.61 10.06
N ARG A 165 30.37 18.37 11.14
CA ARG A 165 30.64 19.81 11.08
C ARG A 165 31.92 20.09 10.30
N GLU A 166 33.00 19.36 10.58
CA GLU A 166 34.29 19.53 9.91
C GLU A 166 34.24 19.15 8.43
N ALA A 167 33.41 18.16 8.08
CA ALA A 167 33.27 17.68 6.71
C ALA A 167 32.30 18.49 5.84
N CYS A 168 31.48 19.37 6.43
CA CYS A 168 30.44 20.12 5.72
C CYS A 168 30.73 21.63 5.66
N ASP A 169 30.15 22.29 4.66
CA ASP A 169 30.08 23.75 4.63
C ASP A 169 29.08 24.22 5.69
N VAL A 170 29.58 24.84 6.76
CA VAL A 170 28.76 25.32 7.88
C VAL A 170 27.92 26.55 7.54
N ASP A 171 28.26 27.28 6.48
CA ASP A 171 27.53 28.47 6.05
C ASP A 171 26.44 28.13 5.02
N ALA A 172 26.42 26.89 4.51
CA ALA A 172 25.38 26.42 3.61
C ALA A 172 23.98 26.53 4.25
N VAL A 173 23.02 27.07 3.50
CA VAL A 173 21.64 27.23 3.97
C VAL A 173 20.88 25.93 3.80
N VAL A 174 20.35 25.41 4.92
CA VAL A 174 19.52 24.19 4.95
C VAL A 174 18.08 24.51 5.37
N ASP A 175 17.14 23.65 4.96
CA ASP A 175 15.73 23.74 5.34
C ASP A 175 15.41 22.68 6.41
N VAL A 176 15.09 23.13 7.62
CA VAL A 176 14.98 22.31 8.82
C VAL A 176 13.54 22.28 9.31
N HIS A 177 13.09 21.09 9.68
CA HIS A 177 11.81 20.90 10.36
C HIS A 177 12.04 21.23 11.84
N VAL A 178 11.30 22.22 12.36
CA VAL A 178 11.30 22.59 13.77
C VAL A 178 9.93 22.25 14.35
N CYS A 179 9.91 21.37 15.34
CA CYS A 179 8.69 20.79 15.90
C CYS A 179 8.68 20.96 17.42
N ALA A 180 7.54 21.35 18.00
CA ALA A 180 7.41 21.44 19.45
C ALA A 180 7.17 20.05 20.09
N GLU A 181 6.78 19.07 19.29
CA GLU A 181 6.49 17.71 19.71
C GLU A 181 7.66 16.76 19.39
N ARG A 182 7.68 15.60 20.06
CA ARG A 182 8.66 14.54 19.78
C ARG A 182 8.41 13.82 18.47
N VAL A 183 7.16 13.80 18.00
CA VAL A 183 6.78 13.13 16.75
C VAL A 183 6.71 14.17 15.64
N ILE A 184 7.47 13.98 14.57
CA ILE A 184 7.37 14.80 13.37
C ILE A 184 6.35 14.15 12.46
N ASP A 185 5.15 14.75 12.43
CA ASP A 185 4.03 14.30 11.64
C ASP A 185 4.16 14.84 10.21
N LEU A 186 4.46 13.97 9.25
CA LEU A 186 4.64 14.32 7.85
C LEU A 186 3.33 14.70 7.14
N ALA A 187 2.20 14.60 7.83
CA ALA A 187 0.84 15.00 7.45
C ALA A 187 0.25 14.34 6.20
N GLY A 188 0.99 13.42 5.56
CA GLY A 188 0.53 12.71 4.35
C GLY A 188 -0.76 11.91 4.55
N HIS A 189 -1.07 11.57 5.80
CA HIS A 189 -2.25 10.81 6.21
C HIS A 189 -3.45 11.68 6.63
N ARG A 190 -3.32 13.02 6.62
CA ARG A 190 -4.34 13.95 7.11
C ARG A 190 -5.15 14.52 5.94
N ALA A 191 -6.38 14.95 6.23
CA ALA A 191 -7.22 15.62 5.24
C ALA A 191 -6.51 16.87 4.66
N PRO A 192 -6.72 17.20 3.36
CA PRO A 192 -6.14 18.39 2.74
C PRO A 192 -6.41 19.66 3.57
N GLY A 193 -5.38 20.47 3.77
CA GLY A 193 -5.48 21.71 4.55
C GLY A 193 -5.26 21.55 6.06
N THR A 194 -5.07 20.33 6.56
CA THR A 194 -4.69 20.13 7.98
C THR A 194 -3.27 20.66 8.23
N PRO A 195 -3.05 21.53 9.23
CA PRO A 195 -1.71 22.00 9.56
C PRO A 195 -0.78 20.85 9.95
N ARG A 196 0.49 20.96 9.54
CA ARG A 196 1.57 20.10 10.02
C ARG A 196 1.91 20.50 11.46
N ASN A 197 2.42 19.57 12.26
CA ASN A 197 2.85 19.87 13.64
C ASN A 197 4.28 20.44 13.72
N PHE A 198 4.89 20.73 12.56
CA PHE A 198 6.22 21.32 12.45
C PHE A 198 6.21 22.53 11.50
N GLN A 199 7.22 23.37 11.62
CA GLN A 199 7.47 24.51 10.75
C GLN A 199 8.80 24.36 10.04
N PHE A 200 8.86 24.78 8.78
CA PHE A 200 10.14 24.88 8.07
C PHE A 200 10.90 26.14 8.51
N ARG A 201 12.21 26.01 8.71
CA ARG A 201 13.13 27.11 9.02
C ARG A 201 14.39 26.95 8.19
N LYS A 202 14.71 28.01 7.45
CA LYS A 202 16.00 28.13 6.78
C LYS A 202 17.02 28.69 7.76
N MET A 203 18.17 28.03 7.87
CA MET A 203 19.28 28.47 8.72
C MET A 203 20.62 27.98 8.15
N ALA A 204 21.72 28.58 8.61
CA ALA A 204 23.06 28.07 8.30
C ALA A 204 23.24 26.67 8.87
N PHE A 205 23.95 25.79 8.17
CA PHE A 205 24.15 24.41 8.60
C PHE A 205 24.85 24.32 9.96
N GLY A 206 25.84 25.19 10.22
CA GLY A 206 26.52 25.28 11.51
C GLY A 206 25.59 25.68 12.66
N GLU A 207 24.66 26.61 12.41
CA GLU A 207 23.62 26.95 13.39
C GLU A 207 22.72 25.75 13.67
N PHE A 208 22.27 25.04 12.63
CA PHE A 208 21.48 23.83 12.79
C PHE A 208 22.21 22.78 13.63
N LEU A 209 23.50 22.55 13.36
CA LEU A 209 24.31 21.60 14.13
C LEU A 209 24.47 22.01 15.60
N ASP A 210 24.58 23.30 15.91
CA ASP A 210 24.56 23.77 17.31
C ASP A 210 23.22 23.45 17.99
N ARG A 211 22.11 23.78 17.30
CA ARG A 211 20.75 23.61 17.83
C ARG A 211 20.37 22.15 18.05
N VAL A 212 20.62 21.29 17.06
CA VAL A 212 20.25 19.87 17.13
C VAL A 212 21.02 19.13 18.22
N SER A 213 22.22 19.62 18.56
CA SER A 213 23.10 19.08 19.60
C SER A 213 22.91 19.75 20.96
N GLU A 214 21.90 20.61 21.10
CA GLU A 214 21.59 21.35 22.34
C GLU A 214 22.79 22.13 22.89
N ARG A 215 23.66 22.67 22.02
CA ARG A 215 24.79 23.48 22.46
C ARG A 215 24.27 24.79 23.08
N ALA A 216 24.76 25.08 24.29
CA ALA A 216 24.29 26.19 25.11
C ALA A 216 24.36 27.56 24.40
N GLY A 217 23.44 28.45 24.77
CA GLY A 217 23.47 29.86 24.36
C GLY A 217 22.60 30.22 23.16
N ARG A 218 21.66 29.36 22.74
CA ARG A 218 20.69 29.68 21.70
C ARG A 218 19.27 29.67 22.27
N GLU A 219 18.56 30.78 22.06
CA GLU A 219 17.14 30.88 22.36
C GLU A 219 16.33 29.94 21.43
N PRO A 220 15.24 29.33 21.93
CA PRO A 220 14.32 28.55 21.10
C PRO A 220 13.68 29.38 19.97
N LEU A 221 13.40 28.74 18.84
CA LEU A 221 12.78 29.38 17.66
C LEU A 221 11.25 29.41 17.72
N ILE A 222 10.63 28.39 18.29
CA ILE A 222 9.17 28.26 18.41
C ILE A 222 8.71 28.01 19.85
N GLY A 223 9.55 27.39 20.69
CA GLY A 223 9.23 27.15 22.09
C GLY A 223 10.24 26.24 22.79
N GLU A 224 10.22 26.26 24.12
CA GLU A 224 11.04 25.39 24.94
C GLU A 224 10.85 23.91 24.59
N GLY A 225 11.95 23.17 24.51
CA GLY A 225 11.94 21.75 24.15
C GLY A 225 11.66 21.45 22.68
N GLU A 226 11.76 22.42 21.77
CA GLU A 226 11.67 22.17 20.34
C GLU A 226 12.69 21.12 19.85
N ARG A 227 12.30 20.38 18.82
CA ARG A 227 13.08 19.32 18.17
C ARG A 227 13.36 19.72 16.74
N TYR A 228 14.52 19.32 16.26
CA TYR A 228 15.01 19.64 14.93
C TYR A 228 15.18 18.39 14.09
N TYR A 229 14.80 18.47 12.82
CA TYR A 229 15.04 17.41 11.85
C TYR A 229 15.38 17.96 10.47
N LEU A 230 16.49 17.49 9.94
CA LEU A 230 16.94 17.75 8.59
C LEU A 230 16.77 16.50 7.74
N ARG A 231 16.12 16.68 6.59
CA ARG A 231 16.16 15.78 5.45
C ARG A 231 16.69 16.59 4.28
N SER A 232 17.92 16.32 3.83
CA SER A 232 18.54 17.14 2.78
C SER A 232 17.71 17.14 1.49
N VAL A 233 17.70 18.29 0.83
CA VAL A 233 17.04 18.53 -0.46
C VAL A 233 18.04 19.15 -1.42
N ASP A 234 17.75 19.05 -2.71
CA ASP A 234 18.61 19.57 -3.76
C ASP A 234 17.78 20.39 -4.76
N GLY A 235 17.11 21.40 -4.22
CA GLY A 235 16.15 22.21 -4.95
C GLY A 235 15.05 21.35 -5.58
N LYS A 236 14.99 21.34 -6.91
CA LYS A 236 14.02 20.56 -7.71
C LYS A 236 14.59 19.24 -8.24
N ALA A 237 15.85 18.92 -7.93
CA ALA A 237 16.48 17.67 -8.30
C ALA A 237 16.29 16.61 -7.21
N ARG A 238 16.55 15.35 -7.57
CA ARG A 238 16.76 14.27 -6.60
C ARG A 238 17.96 14.64 -5.74
N ALA A 239 17.82 14.48 -4.43
CA ALA A 239 18.91 14.78 -3.50
C ALA A 239 20.12 13.88 -3.79
N ASP A 240 21.31 14.47 -3.75
CA ASP A 240 22.56 13.73 -3.84
C ASP A 240 23.55 14.35 -2.84
N VAL A 241 23.97 13.59 -1.83
CA VAL A 241 24.96 14.02 -0.83
C VAL A 241 26.27 14.42 -1.51
N ARG A 242 26.64 13.81 -2.66
CA ARG A 242 27.84 14.19 -3.42
C ARG A 242 27.78 15.61 -3.98
N ARG A 243 26.57 16.13 -4.20
CA ARG A 243 26.33 17.50 -4.70
C ARG A 243 26.00 18.47 -3.58
N THR A 244 25.18 18.06 -2.63
CA THR A 244 24.69 18.91 -1.52
C THR A 244 25.70 19.03 -0.38
N HIS A 245 26.48 17.98 -0.11
CA HIS A 245 27.47 17.93 0.98
C HIS A 245 28.76 17.20 0.50
N PRO A 246 29.46 17.75 -0.50
CA PRO A 246 30.56 17.07 -1.18
C PRO A 246 31.75 16.72 -0.26
N GLY A 247 32.01 17.54 0.77
CA GLY A 247 33.06 17.25 1.75
C GLY A 247 32.73 16.01 2.59
N LEU A 248 31.50 15.91 3.10
CA LEU A 248 30.98 14.74 3.80
C LEU A 248 31.01 13.49 2.90
N ALA A 249 30.56 13.60 1.65
CA ALA A 249 30.58 12.48 0.72
C ALA A 249 32.00 11.93 0.48
N ARG A 250 33.00 12.81 0.36
CA ARG A 250 34.41 12.40 0.23
C ARG A 250 34.95 11.78 1.51
N ALA A 251 34.61 12.33 2.68
CA ALA A 251 35.10 11.83 3.95
C ALA A 251 34.49 10.47 4.34
N LEU A 252 33.26 10.19 3.91
CA LEU A 252 32.60 8.93 4.22
C LEU A 252 33.16 7.72 3.46
N GLU A 253 33.65 7.93 2.23
CA GLU A 253 34.19 6.87 1.35
C GLU A 253 33.33 5.59 1.30
N LEU A 254 31.99 5.74 1.28
CA LEU A 254 31.06 4.61 1.39
C LEU A 254 31.25 3.59 0.27
N GLU A 255 31.41 2.33 0.63
CA GLU A 255 31.42 1.24 -0.35
C GLU A 255 30.05 1.06 -0.99
N CYS A 256 29.96 1.11 -2.32
CA CYS A 256 28.70 0.94 -3.03
C CYS A 256 28.19 -0.51 -2.97
N VAL A 257 27.17 -0.77 -2.13
CA VAL A 257 26.49 -2.08 -2.02
C VAL A 257 25.23 -2.19 -2.88
N TRP A 258 24.76 -1.08 -3.46
CA TRP A 258 23.60 -1.05 -4.35
C TRP A 258 24.02 -1.07 -5.83
N PRO A 259 23.11 -1.41 -6.77
CA PRO A 259 23.39 -1.27 -8.19
C PRO A 259 23.48 0.20 -8.57
N GLU A 260 24.68 0.71 -8.87
CA GLU A 260 24.91 2.13 -9.16
C GLU A 260 24.08 2.64 -10.35
N THR A 261 23.86 1.81 -11.36
CA THR A 261 22.99 2.11 -12.52
C THR A 261 21.52 2.33 -12.12
N ARG A 262 21.12 1.88 -10.93
CA ARG A 262 19.77 2.04 -10.37
C ARG A 262 19.67 3.14 -9.33
N PHE A 263 20.76 3.86 -9.05
CA PHE A 263 20.76 5.01 -8.13
C PHE A 263 19.61 5.97 -8.41
N HIS A 264 18.91 6.39 -7.35
CA HIS A 264 17.86 7.39 -7.39
C HIS A 264 18.27 8.66 -6.65
N SER A 265 18.60 8.55 -5.35
CA SER A 265 19.00 9.69 -4.53
C SER A 265 19.83 9.25 -3.32
N SER A 266 20.59 10.18 -2.74
CA SER A 266 21.22 10.03 -1.43
C SER A 266 20.89 11.24 -0.56
N VAL A 267 20.55 10.98 0.69
CA VAL A 267 19.92 11.97 1.58
C VAL A 267 20.60 11.96 2.95
N LEU A 268 21.06 13.13 3.39
CA LEU A 268 21.52 13.37 4.76
C LEU A 268 20.31 13.55 5.68
N ARG A 269 20.31 12.80 6.78
CA ARG A 269 19.27 12.78 7.81
C ARG A 269 19.90 13.13 9.15
N ILE A 270 19.52 14.25 9.74
CA ILE A 270 19.99 14.65 11.08
C ILE A 270 18.78 14.96 11.96
N SER A 271 18.74 14.46 13.19
CA SER A 271 17.63 14.72 14.12
C SER A 271 18.13 14.98 15.53
N SER A 272 17.35 15.74 16.31
CA SER A 272 17.48 15.78 17.76
C SER A 272 17.26 14.37 18.35
N SER A 273 17.74 14.17 19.59
CA SER A 273 17.41 12.99 20.38
C SER A 273 15.90 12.89 20.62
N GLU A 274 15.44 11.67 20.90
CA GLU A 274 14.03 11.35 21.21
C GLU A 274 13.02 11.79 20.14
N THR A 275 13.49 12.09 18.92
CA THR A 275 12.65 12.48 17.80
C THR A 275 12.14 11.24 17.08
N THR A 276 10.84 11.19 16.83
CA THR A 276 10.16 10.14 16.09
C THR A 276 9.75 10.66 14.73
N LEU A 277 10.09 9.93 13.68
CA LEU A 277 9.55 10.16 12.35
C LEU A 277 8.37 9.21 12.13
N GLN A 278 7.22 9.78 11.73
CA GLN A 278 6.00 9.03 11.48
C GLN A 278 6.22 7.84 10.53
N THR A 279 5.53 6.73 10.80
CA THR A 279 5.51 5.53 9.97
C THR A 279 5.11 5.83 8.53
N HIS A 280 5.97 5.46 7.58
CA HIS A 280 5.73 5.62 6.15
C HIS A 280 6.44 4.51 5.36
N PHE A 281 6.18 4.42 4.06
CA PHE A 281 6.97 3.62 3.14
C PHE A 281 7.48 4.46 1.98
N ASP A 282 8.49 3.94 1.28
CA ASP A 282 9.04 4.50 0.04
C ASP A 282 8.89 3.48 -1.09
N THR A 283 8.81 3.94 -2.34
CA THR A 283 8.66 3.06 -3.53
C THR A 283 9.99 2.55 -4.08
N HIS A 284 11.09 2.99 -3.48
CA HIS A 284 12.45 2.61 -3.82
C HIS A 284 13.06 1.75 -2.74
N ASP A 285 13.94 0.84 -3.15
CA ASP A 285 14.86 0.17 -2.22
C ASP A 285 15.75 1.22 -1.54
N ASN A 286 16.07 1.03 -0.27
CA ASN A 286 16.79 2.00 0.55
C ASN A 286 17.88 1.32 1.39
N VAL A 287 19.06 1.93 1.47
CA VAL A 287 20.09 1.58 2.46
C VAL A 287 20.28 2.76 3.40
N LEU A 288 19.86 2.60 4.66
CA LEU A 288 19.99 3.59 5.73
C LEU A 288 21.26 3.34 6.54
N ILE A 289 22.22 4.25 6.46
CA ILE A 289 23.55 4.13 7.07
C ILE A 289 23.62 5.06 8.28
N GLN A 290 23.80 4.49 9.46
CA GLN A 290 23.86 5.22 10.72
C GLN A 290 25.29 5.69 10.99
N LEU A 291 25.50 6.99 11.05
CA LEU A 291 26.83 7.59 11.22
C LEU A 291 27.10 7.94 12.68
N ALA A 292 26.22 8.70 13.32
CA ALA A 292 26.38 9.17 14.70
C ALA A 292 25.07 9.06 15.48
N GLY A 293 25.15 8.76 16.78
CA GLY A 293 23.98 8.45 17.61
C GLY A 293 23.34 7.10 17.25
N GLU A 294 22.25 6.72 17.93
CA GLU A 294 21.55 5.46 17.67
C GLU A 294 20.13 5.70 17.12
N LYS A 295 19.61 4.73 16.38
CA LYS A 295 18.21 4.72 15.93
C LYS A 295 17.55 3.38 16.22
N GLU A 296 16.29 3.41 16.62
CA GLU A 296 15.41 2.26 16.60
C GLU A 296 14.48 2.37 15.38
N VAL A 297 14.53 1.38 14.50
CA VAL A 297 13.69 1.28 13.31
C VAL A 297 12.72 0.13 13.51
N THR A 298 11.43 0.43 13.55
CA THR A 298 10.37 -0.59 13.54
C THR A 298 9.84 -0.71 12.12
N LEU A 299 9.94 -1.91 11.55
CA LEU A 299 9.57 -2.23 10.18
C LEU A 299 8.31 -3.08 10.13
N PHE A 300 7.45 -2.84 9.14
CA PHE A 300 6.34 -3.72 8.83
C PHE A 300 6.39 -4.14 7.36
N PRO A 301 6.11 -5.42 7.06
CA PRO A 301 6.08 -5.93 5.70
C PRO A 301 4.97 -5.25 4.87
N PRO A 302 5.16 -5.03 3.56
CA PRO A 302 4.19 -4.32 2.72
C PRO A 302 2.80 -4.96 2.71
N GLU A 303 2.74 -6.27 2.94
CA GLU A 303 1.49 -7.00 2.86
C GLU A 303 0.54 -6.75 4.06
N VAL A 304 0.97 -6.01 5.08
CA VAL A 304 0.06 -5.52 6.14
C VAL A 304 -0.56 -4.14 5.84
N ASP A 305 -0.32 -3.56 4.66
CA ASP A 305 -0.78 -2.21 4.25
C ASP A 305 -2.24 -1.90 4.62
N SER A 306 -3.16 -2.82 4.34
CA SER A 306 -4.60 -2.61 4.60
C SER A 306 -4.96 -2.50 6.08
N TYR A 307 -4.04 -2.86 6.98
CA TYR A 307 -4.18 -2.73 8.42
C TYR A 307 -3.30 -1.59 8.98
N MET A 308 -2.53 -0.90 8.14
CA MET A 308 -1.63 0.20 8.53
C MET A 308 -2.30 1.58 8.45
N TYR A 309 -3.59 1.68 8.09
CA TYR A 309 -4.35 2.94 8.06
C TYR A 309 -3.63 4.05 7.27
N VAL A 310 -3.22 3.71 6.05
CA VAL A 310 -2.36 4.53 5.20
C VAL A 310 -3.20 5.53 4.40
N GLN A 311 -2.68 6.75 4.21
CA GLN A 311 -3.08 7.60 3.10
C GLN A 311 -1.83 8.15 2.39
N GLY A 312 -1.83 8.11 1.07
CA GLY A 312 -0.60 8.29 0.29
C GLY A 312 0.42 7.24 0.71
N SER A 313 1.61 7.68 1.15
CA SER A 313 2.65 6.79 1.66
C SER A 313 2.82 6.84 3.19
N SER A 314 1.95 7.55 3.91
CA SER A 314 2.06 7.76 5.37
C SER A 314 0.97 7.03 6.13
N SER A 315 1.34 6.38 7.23
CA SER A 315 0.44 5.66 8.11
C SER A 315 0.03 6.52 9.30
N ARG A 316 -1.23 6.39 9.72
CA ARG A 316 -1.73 6.97 10.98
C ARG A 316 -1.22 6.27 12.23
N VAL A 317 -0.69 5.06 12.08
CA VAL A 317 -0.19 4.24 13.18
C VAL A 317 1.13 4.81 13.68
N ASN A 318 1.16 5.21 14.95
CA ASN A 318 2.33 5.70 15.68
C ASN A 318 2.77 4.66 16.72
N TYR A 319 3.09 3.44 16.28
CA TYR A 319 3.49 2.34 17.15
C TYR A 319 4.91 2.54 17.70
N PRO A 320 5.17 2.34 19.02
CA PRO A 320 4.30 1.75 20.05
C PRO A 320 3.43 2.72 20.85
N ASN A 321 3.36 4.00 20.46
CA ASN A 321 2.70 5.08 21.19
C ASN A 321 1.19 5.23 20.92
N ASN A 322 0.56 4.32 20.17
CA ASN A 322 -0.88 4.37 19.89
C ASN A 322 -1.70 4.28 21.19
N ALA A 323 -2.84 4.95 21.24
CA ALA A 323 -3.79 4.72 22.33
C ALA A 323 -4.41 3.31 22.20
N PRO A 324 -4.71 2.61 23.31
CA PRO A 324 -5.35 1.30 23.26
C PRO A 324 -6.66 1.33 22.45
N GLY A 325 -6.77 0.46 21.45
CA GLY A 325 -7.97 0.34 20.61
C GLY A 325 -8.15 1.45 19.57
N GLU A 326 -7.19 2.36 19.41
CA GLU A 326 -7.24 3.41 18.38
C GLU A 326 -7.18 2.83 16.96
N PHE A 327 -6.39 1.77 16.77
CA PHE A 327 -6.21 1.08 15.48
C PHE A 327 -6.48 -0.42 15.62
N PRO A 328 -7.75 -0.85 15.77
CA PRO A 328 -8.09 -2.23 16.11
C PRO A 328 -7.70 -3.25 15.03
N LEU A 329 -7.68 -2.87 13.75
CA LEU A 329 -7.21 -3.77 12.68
C LEU A 329 -5.69 -3.92 12.71
N PHE A 330 -4.96 -2.86 13.03
CA PHE A 330 -3.52 -2.90 13.22
C PHE A 330 -3.17 -3.84 14.38
N ASP A 331 -3.81 -3.61 15.54
CA ASP A 331 -3.59 -4.41 16.75
C ASP A 331 -3.87 -5.91 16.51
N LYS A 332 -4.91 -6.22 15.71
CA LYS A 332 -5.33 -7.60 15.45
C LYS A 332 -4.50 -8.33 14.40
N TYR A 333 -3.99 -7.61 13.38
CA TYR A 333 -3.45 -8.23 12.17
C TYR A 333 -2.04 -7.78 11.76
N ALA A 334 -1.57 -6.59 12.16
CA ALA A 334 -0.29 -6.04 11.71
C ALA A 334 0.76 -5.89 12.81
N LYS A 335 0.34 -5.62 14.06
CA LYS A 335 1.23 -5.37 15.19
C LYS A 335 2.28 -6.46 15.38
N ASP A 336 1.87 -7.73 15.29
CA ASP A 336 2.74 -8.89 15.50
C ASP A 336 3.73 -9.13 14.34
N ALA A 337 3.57 -8.44 13.21
CA ALA A 337 4.49 -8.49 12.08
C ALA A 337 5.66 -7.49 12.21
N ALA A 338 5.69 -6.69 13.28
CA ALA A 338 6.73 -5.70 13.52
C ALA A 338 8.12 -6.33 13.67
N LEU A 339 9.10 -5.81 12.93
CA LEU A 339 10.52 -6.12 13.12
C LEU A 339 11.22 -4.89 13.72
N LYS A 340 11.82 -5.03 14.90
CA LYS A 340 12.53 -3.94 15.57
C LYS A 340 14.03 -4.09 15.38
N ILE A 341 14.68 -3.05 14.89
CA ILE A 341 16.11 -3.03 14.59
C ILE A 341 16.74 -1.81 15.26
N LYS A 342 17.73 -2.05 16.12
CA LYS A 342 18.58 -0.99 16.65
C LYS A 342 19.81 -0.80 15.77
N LEU A 343 20.03 0.41 15.29
CA LEU A 343 21.20 0.82 14.52
C LEU A 343 22.13 1.66 15.38
N ARG A 344 23.41 1.28 15.38
CA ARG A 344 24.50 1.99 16.05
C ARG A 344 25.38 2.69 15.01
N PRO A 345 26.24 3.64 15.42
CA PRO A 345 27.28 4.21 14.56
C PRO A 345 28.05 3.12 13.81
N GLY A 346 28.08 3.20 12.49
CA GLY A 346 28.72 2.24 11.60
C GLY A 346 27.79 1.20 10.97
N ASP A 347 26.56 1.03 11.46
CA ASP A 347 25.62 0.06 10.91
C ASP A 347 24.90 0.59 9.66
N ALA A 348 24.56 -0.32 8.73
CA ALA A 348 23.66 -0.04 7.61
C ALA A 348 22.46 -0.99 7.61
N LEU A 349 21.28 -0.46 7.30
CA LEU A 349 20.03 -1.21 7.19
C LEU A 349 19.50 -1.12 5.75
N PHE A 350 19.40 -2.26 5.10
CA PHE A 350 18.63 -2.39 3.87
C PHE A 350 17.13 -2.47 4.19
N ILE A 351 16.36 -1.55 3.62
CA ILE A 351 14.90 -1.49 3.68
C ILE A 351 14.39 -1.69 2.25
N PRO A 352 13.75 -2.83 1.94
CA PRO A 352 13.19 -3.07 0.62
C PRO A 352 12.05 -2.09 0.31
N ALA A 353 11.82 -1.82 -0.97
CA ALA A 353 10.69 -0.99 -1.41
C ALA A 353 9.36 -1.45 -0.78
N PHE A 354 8.51 -0.48 -0.43
CA PHE A 354 7.20 -0.64 0.20
C PHE A 354 7.19 -1.12 1.65
N TRP A 355 8.34 -1.44 2.26
CA TRP A 355 8.37 -1.72 3.69
C TRP A 355 8.06 -0.45 4.50
N PHE A 356 7.05 -0.55 5.35
CA PHE A 356 6.74 0.51 6.30
C PHE A 356 7.86 0.59 7.33
N HIS A 357 8.27 1.80 7.68
CA HIS A 357 9.29 2.01 8.69
C HIS A 357 8.95 3.21 9.56
N HIS A 358 9.03 2.98 10.87
CA HIS A 358 8.93 3.96 11.94
C HIS A 358 10.32 4.15 12.54
N VAL A 359 10.81 5.39 12.59
CA VAL A 359 12.19 5.67 13.02
C VAL A 359 12.19 6.53 14.26
N TYR A 360 12.78 6.01 15.33
CA TYR A 360 12.98 6.71 16.59
C TYR A 360 14.47 6.97 16.81
N ALA A 361 14.85 8.23 17.05
CA ALA A 361 16.19 8.61 17.48
C ALA A 361 16.39 8.19 18.94
N SER A 362 16.87 6.96 19.12
CA SER A 362 17.08 6.35 20.43
C SER A 362 18.46 6.74 20.98
N GLY A 363 18.57 7.05 22.27
CA GLY A 363 19.84 7.42 22.89
C GLY A 363 20.03 8.92 23.13
N ASP A 364 21.16 9.25 23.75
CA ASP A 364 21.46 10.59 24.23
C ASP A 364 22.18 11.39 23.13
N GLY A 365 21.58 12.50 22.71
CA GLY A 365 22.14 13.42 21.71
C GLY A 365 21.63 13.24 20.28
N ALA A 366 22.11 14.11 19.39
CA ALA A 366 21.68 14.16 18.00
C ALA A 366 22.10 12.91 17.22
N THR A 367 21.26 12.53 16.24
CA THR A 367 21.55 11.41 15.34
C THR A 367 21.88 11.89 13.95
N VAL A 368 22.79 11.20 13.27
CA VAL A 368 23.17 11.45 11.87
C VAL A 368 23.10 10.14 11.11
N ALA A 369 22.43 10.15 9.96
CA ALA A 369 22.46 9.07 9.01
C ALA A 369 22.52 9.59 7.58
N VAL A 370 23.01 8.77 6.67
CA VAL A 370 22.84 8.95 5.23
C VAL A 370 22.03 7.78 4.71
N ASN A 371 21.01 8.06 3.91
CA ASN A 371 20.25 6.99 3.26
C ASN A 371 20.38 7.09 1.75
N VAL A 372 20.47 5.94 1.08
CA VAL A 372 20.62 5.85 -0.38
C VAL A 372 19.45 5.08 -0.97
N PHE A 373 18.68 5.75 -1.82
CA PHE A 373 17.57 5.17 -2.55
C PHE A 373 18.01 4.71 -3.94
N PHE A 374 17.52 3.54 -4.36
CA PHE A 374 17.74 2.99 -5.69
C PHE A 374 16.50 2.25 -6.19
N ARG A 375 16.37 2.16 -7.51
CA ARG A 375 15.21 1.54 -8.14
C ARG A 375 15.27 0.02 -8.00
N THR A 376 14.13 -0.56 -7.63
CA THR A 376 13.91 -2.01 -7.69
C THR A 376 13.56 -2.44 -9.12
N PHE A 377 12.74 -1.64 -9.80
CA PHE A 377 12.24 -1.90 -11.16
C PHE A 377 12.95 -1.05 -12.22
N GLU A 378 12.61 -1.29 -13.49
CA GLU A 378 13.07 -0.45 -14.60
C GLU A 378 12.57 1.00 -14.45
N PRO A 379 13.33 2.01 -14.94
CA PRO A 379 12.98 3.41 -14.79
C PRO A 379 11.56 3.78 -15.25
N SER A 380 11.02 3.09 -16.26
CA SER A 380 9.68 3.33 -16.80
C SER A 380 8.54 2.97 -15.84
N ALA A 381 8.80 2.15 -14.81
CA ALA A 381 7.80 1.82 -13.80
C ALA A 381 7.52 2.99 -12.83
N TYR A 382 8.44 3.96 -12.76
CA TYR A 382 8.41 5.06 -11.79
C TYR A 382 7.88 6.35 -12.41
N ASN A 383 7.28 7.20 -11.58
CA ASN A 383 6.90 8.53 -12.01
C ASN A 383 8.17 9.40 -12.25
N PRO A 384 8.36 9.97 -13.46
CA PRO A 384 9.58 10.73 -13.77
C PRO A 384 9.71 12.03 -12.96
N SER A 385 8.59 12.56 -12.46
CA SER A 385 8.56 13.73 -11.58
C SER A 385 8.72 13.39 -10.10
N ASP A 386 8.99 12.13 -9.76
CA ASP A 386 9.32 11.74 -8.39
C ASP A 386 10.80 12.02 -8.10
N ILE A 387 11.01 13.00 -7.23
CA ILE A 387 12.32 13.38 -6.71
C ILE A 387 12.54 12.90 -5.26
N TYR A 388 11.47 12.42 -4.62
CA TYR A 388 11.49 12.01 -3.21
C TYR A 388 11.60 10.49 -3.07
N GLY A 389 11.03 9.73 -4.01
CA GLY A 389 10.95 8.28 -3.98
C GLY A 389 9.68 7.75 -3.30
N ASN A 390 8.63 8.56 -3.22
CA ASN A 390 7.39 8.25 -2.51
C ASN A 390 6.14 8.26 -3.38
N LYS A 391 6.25 8.52 -4.70
CA LYS A 391 5.13 8.40 -5.61
C LYS A 391 4.95 6.94 -6.01
N ASP A 392 3.70 6.51 -6.07
CA ASP A 392 3.32 5.19 -6.55
C ASP A 392 3.93 4.87 -7.91
N LEU A 393 4.18 3.58 -8.14
CA LEU A 393 4.51 3.08 -9.47
C LEU A 393 3.38 3.41 -10.43
N VAL A 394 3.71 3.71 -11.69
CA VAL A 394 2.75 4.19 -12.69
C VAL A 394 1.56 3.23 -12.83
N ALA A 395 1.83 1.93 -12.97
CA ALA A 395 0.78 0.91 -13.10
C ALA A 395 -0.05 0.74 -11.82
N GLY A 396 0.58 0.83 -10.63
CA GLY A 396 -0.11 0.76 -9.35
C GLY A 396 -1.08 1.94 -9.16
N LYS A 397 -0.60 3.15 -9.46
CA LYS A 397 -1.41 4.37 -9.43
C LYS A 397 -2.61 4.28 -10.36
N GLU A 398 -2.39 3.84 -11.60
CA GLU A 398 -3.45 3.67 -12.59
C GLU A 398 -4.52 2.67 -12.11
N ALA A 399 -4.11 1.55 -11.53
CA ALA A 399 -5.03 0.57 -10.96
C ALA A 399 -5.88 1.15 -9.82
N CYS A 400 -5.26 1.92 -8.89
CA CYS A 400 -5.97 2.60 -7.81
C CYS A 400 -6.96 3.66 -8.33
N ASP A 401 -6.60 4.39 -9.39
CA ASP A 401 -7.48 5.38 -10.02
C ASP A 401 -8.69 4.72 -10.69
N LEU A 402 -8.47 3.60 -11.38
CA LEU A 402 -9.55 2.80 -11.99
C LEU A 402 -10.49 2.24 -10.92
N ALA A 403 -9.95 1.74 -9.79
CA ALA A 403 -10.75 1.28 -8.67
C ALA A 403 -11.61 2.41 -8.07
N SER A 404 -11.03 3.61 -7.94
CA SER A 404 -11.76 4.80 -7.44
C SER A 404 -12.91 5.17 -8.37
N ARG A 405 -12.68 5.16 -9.70
CA ARG A 405 -13.72 5.41 -10.71
C ARG A 405 -14.82 4.35 -10.69
N ALA A 406 -14.46 3.08 -10.49
CA ALA A 406 -15.44 2.01 -10.33
C ALA A 406 -16.30 2.25 -9.08
N GLY A 407 -15.71 2.68 -7.96
CA GLY A 407 -16.44 3.09 -6.76
C GLY A 407 -17.46 4.20 -7.04
N SER A 408 -17.05 5.28 -7.69
CA SER A 408 -17.96 6.39 -8.04
C SER A 408 -19.12 5.95 -8.94
N ALA A 409 -18.90 5.01 -9.87
CA ALA A 409 -19.97 4.48 -10.70
C ALA A 409 -21.01 3.66 -9.91
N LEU A 410 -20.61 3.06 -8.77
CA LEU A 410 -21.51 2.31 -7.91
C LEU A 410 -22.31 3.19 -6.94
N ASP A 411 -21.89 4.44 -6.71
CA ASP A 411 -22.54 5.34 -5.75
C ASP A 411 -23.96 5.76 -6.15
N GLU A 412 -24.31 5.65 -7.44
CA GLU A 412 -25.67 5.88 -7.94
C GLU A 412 -26.65 4.79 -7.49
N LEU A 413 -26.15 3.62 -7.10
CA LEU A 413 -27.00 2.51 -6.68
C LEU A 413 -27.34 2.61 -5.19
N PRO A 414 -28.62 2.41 -4.81
CA PRO A 414 -28.96 2.23 -3.40
C PRO A 414 -28.47 0.87 -2.90
N GLU A 415 -28.36 0.73 -1.58
CA GLU A 415 -28.23 -0.59 -0.97
C GLU A 415 -29.53 -1.40 -1.15
N PRO A 416 -29.46 -2.73 -1.30
CA PRO A 416 -28.27 -3.60 -1.25
C PRO A 416 -27.52 -3.75 -2.60
N PHE A 417 -27.97 -3.10 -3.67
CA PHE A 417 -27.44 -3.29 -5.03
C PHE A 417 -26.00 -2.80 -5.17
N ARG A 418 -25.66 -1.67 -4.53
CA ARG A 418 -24.29 -1.15 -4.45
C ARG A 418 -23.32 -2.20 -3.93
N SER A 419 -23.60 -2.77 -2.76
CA SER A 419 -22.79 -3.83 -2.17
C SER A 419 -22.71 -5.09 -3.04
N PHE A 420 -23.82 -5.49 -3.69
CA PHE A 420 -23.82 -6.63 -4.60
C PHE A 420 -22.86 -6.44 -5.77
N TYR A 421 -22.91 -5.28 -6.45
CA TYR A 421 -22.03 -4.99 -7.58
C TYR A 421 -20.59 -4.71 -7.17
N ALA A 422 -20.35 -4.12 -5.99
CA ALA A 422 -19.02 -3.95 -5.42
C ALA A 422 -18.30 -5.31 -5.27
N ARG A 423 -18.96 -6.31 -4.68
CA ARG A 423 -18.40 -7.67 -4.55
C ARG A 423 -18.09 -8.29 -5.91
N ARG A 424 -18.92 -8.05 -6.93
CA ARG A 424 -18.65 -8.53 -8.31
C ARG A 424 -17.44 -7.84 -8.94
N ALA A 425 -17.27 -6.54 -8.72
CA ALA A 425 -16.12 -5.78 -9.22
C ALA A 425 -14.82 -6.29 -8.59
N VAL A 426 -14.79 -6.46 -7.26
CA VAL A 426 -13.64 -7.04 -6.53
C VAL A 426 -13.33 -8.45 -7.06
N LYS A 427 -14.35 -9.29 -7.23
CA LYS A 427 -14.18 -10.64 -7.80
C LYS A 427 -13.65 -10.62 -9.24
N ALA A 428 -14.10 -9.68 -10.06
CA ALA A 428 -13.60 -9.54 -11.43
C ALA A 428 -12.11 -9.19 -11.44
N LEU A 429 -11.69 -8.25 -10.59
CA LEU A 429 -10.27 -7.90 -10.43
C LEU A 429 -9.45 -9.08 -9.92
N ALA A 430 -9.92 -9.75 -8.86
CA ALA A 430 -9.24 -10.93 -8.30
C ALA A 430 -9.06 -12.03 -9.36
N ASN A 431 -10.09 -12.35 -10.14
CA ASN A 431 -10.00 -13.31 -11.23
C ASN A 431 -8.97 -12.92 -12.31
N GLN A 432 -8.87 -11.63 -12.66
CA GLN A 432 -7.86 -11.17 -13.63
C GLN A 432 -6.43 -11.32 -13.11
N LEU A 433 -6.25 -11.17 -11.79
CA LEU A 433 -4.97 -11.35 -11.11
C LEU A 433 -4.68 -12.82 -10.76
N ALA A 434 -5.55 -13.76 -11.16
CA ALA A 434 -5.50 -15.17 -10.77
C ALA A 434 -5.49 -15.40 -9.25
N VAL A 435 -6.16 -14.50 -8.51
CA VAL A 435 -6.30 -14.49 -7.06
C VAL A 435 -7.62 -15.18 -6.68
N ARG A 436 -7.57 -16.20 -5.80
CA ARG A 436 -8.78 -16.84 -5.27
C ARG A 436 -9.29 -16.13 -4.01
N ILE A 437 -10.46 -15.49 -4.12
CA ILE A 437 -11.22 -14.99 -2.96
C ILE A 437 -11.68 -16.21 -2.13
N ASN A 438 -11.18 -16.35 -0.91
CA ASN A 438 -11.54 -17.40 0.06
C ASN A 438 -12.35 -16.79 1.23
N GLU A 439 -12.73 -17.58 2.23
CA GLU A 439 -13.57 -17.12 3.37
C GLU A 439 -12.92 -16.00 4.21
N GLU A 440 -11.62 -15.73 4.03
CA GLU A 440 -10.89 -14.65 4.71
C GLU A 440 -10.96 -13.30 3.94
N TRP A 441 -11.59 -13.26 2.76
CA TRP A 441 -11.73 -12.08 1.89
C TRP A 441 -13.12 -11.45 1.86
#